data_AF-A0A3A5VNY3-F1
#
_entry.id   AF-A0A3A5VNY3-F1
#
_cell.length_a   1.000
_cell.length_b   1.000
_cell.length_c   1.000
_cell.angle_alpha   90.00
_cell.angle_beta   90.00
_cell.angle_gamma   90.00
#
_symmetry.space_group_name_H-M   'P 1'
#
loop_
_entity.id
_entity.type
_entity.pdbx_description
1 polymer ?
#
loop_
_entity_poly.entity_id
_entity_poly.type
_entity_poly.pdbx_seq_one_letter_code
_entity_poly.pdbx_strand_id
1 'polypeptide(L)' 'RWVHLIFGFCFSIYFGAITFNNDIDFWDDQPWVTMTMGTVILGIVFWTGIIKWQLPRIKKWNRKRKKKAASIE' A
#
# COMPACT_ATOMS: atom_id res chain seq x y z
N ARG A 1 -17.07 14.76 -5.68
CA ARG A 1 -16.49 14.81 -7.05
C ARG A 1 -15.01 15.24 -7.05
N TRP A 2 -14.55 16.13 -6.15
CA TRP A 2 -13.17 16.63 -6.10
C TRP A 2 -12.18 15.84 -5.22
N VAL A 3 -12.69 14.94 -4.38
CA VAL A 3 -11.89 14.17 -3.40
C VAL A 3 -10.77 13.36 -4.09
N HIS A 4 -10.99 12.82 -5.28
CA HIS A 4 -9.97 12.08 -6.03
C HIS A 4 -8.81 12.97 -6.52
N LEU A 5 -9.04 14.27 -6.76
CA LEU A 5 -7.98 15.22 -7.15
C LEU A 5 -7.08 15.56 -5.97
N ILE A 6 -7.65 15.70 -4.77
CA ILE A 6 -6.88 15.90 -3.54
C ILE A 6 -6.00 14.68 -3.27
N PHE A 7 -6.55 13.46 -3.39
CA PHE A 7 -5.75 12.23 -3.26
C PHE A 7 -4.65 12.13 -4.32
N GLY A 8 -4.97 12.42 -5.59
CA GLY A 8 -3.98 12.43 -6.67
C GLY A 8 -2.84 13.42 -6.44
N PHE A 9 -3.16 14.61 -5.92
CA PHE A 9 -2.18 15.63 -5.57
C PHE A 9 -1.27 15.18 -4.42
N CYS A 10 -1.81 14.58 -3.36
CA CYS A 10 -1.03 14.02 -2.26
C CYS A 10 -0.07 12.91 -2.73
N PHE A 11 -0.51 12.04 -3.65
CA PHE A 11 0.39 11.05 -4.26
C PHE A 11 1.51 11.70 -5.06
N SER A 12 1.18 12.73 -5.85
CA SER A 12 2.16 13.45 -6.65
C SER A 12 3.23 14.10 -5.80
N ILE A 13 2.87 14.69 -4.64
CA ILE A 13 3.85 15.24 -3.69
C ILE A 13 4.72 14.13 -3.08
N TYR A 14 4.13 13.03 -2.62
CA TYR A 14 4.87 11.95 -1.97
C TYR A 14 5.91 11.30 -2.90
N PHE A 15 5.50 10.94 -4.11
CA PHE A 15 6.41 10.36 -5.10
C PHE A 15 7.34 11.41 -5.71
N GLY A 16 6.87 12.66 -5.84
CA GLY A 16 7.70 13.78 -6.27
C GLY A 16 8.87 14.00 -5.31
N ALA A 17 8.62 13.99 -4.00
CA ALA A 17 9.68 14.14 -3.00
C ALA A 17 10.75 13.04 -3.11
N ILE A 18 10.33 11.78 -3.24
CA ILE A 18 11.25 10.64 -3.46
C ILE A 18 12.05 10.82 -4.77
N THR A 19 11.38 11.23 -5.85
CA THR A 19 11.98 11.32 -7.20
C THR A 19 12.94 12.50 -7.32
N PHE A 20 12.57 13.67 -6.81
CA PHE A 20 13.38 14.88 -6.90
C PHE A 20 14.57 14.88 -5.93
N ASN A 21 14.46 14.18 -4.80
CA ASN A 21 15.59 13.98 -3.88
C ASN A 21 16.40 12.72 -4.21
N ASN A 22 15.96 11.91 -5.18
CA ASN A 22 16.55 10.64 -5.56
C ASN A 22 16.82 9.72 -4.35
N ASP A 23 15.91 9.76 -3.38
CA ASP A 23 16.03 9.09 -2.10
C ASP A 23 14.75 8.31 -1.81
N ILE A 24 14.88 6.99 -1.81
CA ILE A 24 13.78 6.05 -1.55
C ILE A 24 13.38 6.03 -0.07
N ASP A 25 14.28 6.44 0.82
CA ASP A 25 14.12 6.48 2.26
C ASP A 25 13.85 7.92 2.74
N PHE A 26 13.49 8.82 1.82
CA PHE A 26 13.20 10.24 2.10
C PHE A 26 12.18 10.46 3.24
N TRP A 27 11.29 9.49 3.45
CA TRP A 27 10.26 9.53 4.49
C TRP A 27 10.58 8.68 5.72
N ASP A 28 11.80 8.14 5.85
CA ASP A 28 12.19 7.25 6.96
C ASP A 28 12.24 7.98 8.31
N ASP A 29 12.60 9.27 8.29
CA ASP A 29 12.49 10.18 9.45
C ASP A 29 11.04 10.43 9.89
N GLN A 30 10.07 10.17 9.01
CA GLN A 30 8.64 10.36 9.24
C GLN A 30 7.84 9.10 8.92
N PRO A 31 8.00 8.02 9.71
CA PRO A 31 7.40 6.72 9.41
C PRO A 31 5.87 6.75 9.36
N TRP A 32 5.26 7.74 10.03
CA TRP A 32 3.82 7.99 9.97
C TRP A 32 3.34 8.35 8.55
N VAL A 33 4.14 9.08 7.76
CA VAL A 33 3.80 9.45 6.37
C VAL A 33 3.70 8.20 5.50
N THR A 34 4.68 7.30 5.61
CA THR A 34 4.69 6.01 4.92
C THR A 34 3.50 5.14 5.34
N MET A 35 3.18 5.10 6.64
CA MET A 35 2.05 4.32 7.17
C MET A 35 0.70 4.87 6.70
N THR A 36 0.51 6.20 6.74
CA THR A 36 -0.70 6.87 6.26
C THR A 36 -0.85 6.69 4.75
N MET A 37 0.23 6.86 3.99
CA MET A 37 0.21 6.66 2.54
C MET A 37 -0.15 5.21 2.17
N GLY A 38 0.44 4.23 2.86
CA GLY A 38 0.10 2.82 2.68
C GLY A 38 -1.38 2.53 2.99
N THR A 39 -1.93 3.15 4.04
CA THR A 39 -3.35 3.01 4.41
C THR A 39 -4.28 3.62 3.37
N VAL A 40 -3.94 4.80 2.84
CA VAL A 40 -4.71 5.48 1.78
C VAL A 40 -4.69 4.66 0.49
N ILE A 41 -3.53 4.14 0.08
CA ILE A 41 -3.40 3.26 -1.09
C ILE A 41 -4.25 2.01 -0.90
N LEU A 42 -4.15 1.35 0.26
CA LEU A 42 -4.99 0.19 0.57
C LEU A 42 -6.46 0.55 0.47
N GLY A 43 -6.91 1.64 1.10
CA GLY A 43 -8.29 2.12 1.02
C GLY A 43 -8.78 2.32 -0.42
N ILE A 44 -7.95 2.88 -1.29
CA ILE A 44 -8.27 3.08 -2.71
C ILE A 44 -8.32 1.73 -3.45
N VAL A 45 -7.41 0.80 -3.18
CA VAL A 45 -7.42 -0.55 -3.77
C VAL A 45 -8.68 -1.33 -3.34
N PHE A 46 -9.12 -1.16 -2.09
CA PHE A 46 -10.38 -1.70 -1.58
C PHE A 46 -11.59 -1.04 -2.28
N TRP A 47 -11.59 0.30 -2.37
CA TRP A 47 -12.68 1.09 -2.97
C TRP A 47 -12.87 0.84 -4.47
N THR A 48 -11.76 0.76 -5.22
CA THR A 48 -11.76 0.54 -6.68
C THR A 48 -12.08 -0.90 -7.08
N GLY A 49 -12.23 -1.81 -6.11
CA GLY A 49 -12.57 -3.20 -6.38
C GLY A 49 -11.41 -4.02 -6.96
N ILE A 50 -10.20 -3.45 -7.11
CA ILE A 50 -8.97 -4.18 -7.46
C ILE A 50 -8.76 -5.34 -6.49
N ILE A 51 -9.16 -5.16 -5.23
CA ILE A 51 -9.06 -6.21 -4.24
C ILE A 51 -9.92 -7.44 -4.52
N LYS A 52 -11.02 -7.36 -5.27
CA LYS A 52 -11.78 -8.56 -5.69
C LYS A 52 -10.92 -9.50 -6.53
N TRP A 53 -9.99 -8.95 -7.32
CA TRP A 53 -9.03 -9.72 -8.12
C TRP A 53 -7.81 -10.19 -7.32
N GLN A 54 -7.49 -9.53 -6.21
CA GLN A 54 -6.33 -9.86 -5.36
C GLN A 54 -6.69 -10.77 -4.18
N LEU A 55 -7.92 -10.71 -3.67
CA LEU A 55 -8.47 -11.56 -2.59
C LEU A 55 -8.19 -13.06 -2.77
N PRO A 56 -8.46 -13.68 -3.93
CA PRO A 56 -8.15 -15.10 -4.12
C PRO A 56 -6.64 -15.40 -4.04
N ARG A 57 -5.79 -14.47 -4.49
CA ARG A 57 -4.32 -14.58 -4.41
C ARG A 57 -3.83 -14.47 -2.97
N ILE A 58 -4.32 -13.47 -2.22
CA ILE A 58 -3.98 -13.27 -0.80
C ILE A 58 -4.46 -14.46 0.04
N LYS A 59 -5.68 -14.96 -0.21
CA LYS A 59 -6.21 -16.16 0.47
C LYS A 59 -5.37 -17.40 0.20
N LYS A 60 -4.87 -17.57 -1.04
CA LYS A 60 -3.95 -18.66 -1.41
C LYS A 60 -2.60 -18.53 -0.71
N TRP A 61 -2.05 -17.32 -0.62
CA TRP A 61 -0.81 -17.03 0.10
C TRP A 61 -0.93 -17.31 1.59
N ASN A 62 -2.00 -16.84 2.23
CA ASN A 62 -2.23 -17.05 3.65
C ASN A 62 -2.47 -18.53 3.99
N ARG A 63 -3.13 -19.28 3.08
CA ARG A 63 -3.27 -20.74 3.21
C ARG A 63 -1.92 -21.47 3.13
N LYS A 64 -1.03 -21.05 2.24
CA LYS A 64 0.33 -21.61 2.15
C LYS A 64 1.16 -21.32 3.41
N ARG A 65 1.06 -20.11 3.95
CA ARG A 65 1.69 -19.71 5.22
C ARG A 65 1.24 -20.58 6.38
N LYS A 66 -0.08 -20.76 6.55
CA LYS A 66 -0.65 -21.62 7.61
C LYS A 66 -0.21 -23.09 7.47
N LYS A 67 -0.19 -23.63 6.25
CA LYS A 67 0.31 -24.99 6.01
C LYS A 67 1.80 -25.15 6.34
N LYS A 68 2.62 -24.14 6.02
CA LYS A 68 4.05 -24.15 6.34
C LYS A 68 4.29 -24.04 7.85
N ALA A 69 3.49 -23.25 8.56
CA ALA A 69 3.56 -23.19 10.02
C ALA A 69 3.19 -24.54 10.66
N ALA A 70 2.12 -25.18 10.20
CA ALA A 70 1.67 -26.48 10.70
C ALA A 70 2.56 -27.68 10.28
N SER A 71 3.53 -27.50 9.39
CA SER A 71 4.52 -28.53 9.04
C SER A 71 5.84 -28.36 9.79
N ILE A 72 5.99 -27.27 10.54
CA ILE A 72 7.18 -26.96 11.35
C ILE A 72 6.92 -27.33 12.82
N GLU A 73 5.65 -27.39 13.23
CA GLU A 73 5.16 -27.95 14.50
C GLU A 73 5.05 -29.49 14.40
#